data_AF-A0A0G2JZD2-F1
#
_entry.id   AF-A0A0G2JZD2-F1
#
_cell.length_a   1.000
_cell.length_b   1.000
_cell.length_c   1.000
_cell.angle_alpha   90.00
_cell.angle_beta   90.00
_cell.angle_gamma   90.00
#
_symmetry.space_group_name_H-M   'P 1'
#
loop_
_entity.id
_entity.type
_entity.pdbx_description
1 polymer ?
#
loop_
_entity_poly.entity_id
_entity_poly.type
_entity_poly.pdbx_seq_one_letter_code
_entity_poly.pdbx_strand_id
1 'polypeptide(L)'
;MVNESLNQEESNDRPVPESEFQADTSYSTQPSVSIHPSVSGHPSVSIHPSVSGHPSVSIDPSVSVHPSSSAHPSTLAQPSGLTHPNELVKEDSVIKVSKRRWAVVLVFSCYSLCNAFQWIQYGSINNIFMNFYGVSAFAIDWLSMCYMLTYIPLLLPVAWMLEKFGLRTIAITGSALNCLGAWVKLGSLEPHLFPVTMVGQVICSVAQVFILGMPSRIASVWFGANEVSTACSMAVFGNQLGIAIGFLVPPVLVPNIKDQEKLAYHISIMFYIIGGVATLLFILVIIVFKEKPKYPPSRAQSLSYALATTDASYLSSIVRLFKNLNFVLLVITYGLNAGAFYALSTLLNRMVIMHFPGQEVNAGRIGLTIVIAGMFGAMISGIWLDKSKTYKETTLVVYIMTLVGMVVYTFTLNLNHLWIVFITAGSLGFFMTGYLPLGFEFAVELTYPESEGVSSGLLNVSAQVFGIIFTISQGQIIDNYGSVPGNIFLCVFLALGSALTAFIKSDLRRQRANKDAPETVNTQTHTHTHTPSNSLQINTILHRKK
;
A
#
# COMPACT_ATOMS: atom_id res chain seq x y z
N MET A 1 3.00 -80.36 -39.87
CA MET A 1 2.35 -79.13 -40.39
C MET A 1 3.46 -78.09 -40.45
N VAL A 2 4.14 -77.98 -41.59
CA VAL A 2 3.75 -77.12 -42.75
C VAL A 2 4.05 -75.67 -42.35
N ASN A 3 5.28 -75.20 -42.57
CA ASN A 3 5.83 -74.59 -43.82
C ASN A 3 5.49 -73.09 -43.89
N GLU A 4 6.27 -72.19 -44.49
CA GLU A 4 7.48 -72.27 -45.35
C GLU A 4 8.45 -71.12 -44.92
N SER A 5 9.76 -71.33 -44.76
CA SER A 5 10.83 -71.09 -45.76
C SER A 5 10.92 -69.66 -46.31
N LEU A 6 12.06 -69.00 -46.55
CA LEU A 6 13.51 -69.10 -46.22
C LEU A 6 14.23 -68.14 -47.22
N ASN A 7 15.53 -67.93 -47.02
CA ASN A 7 16.52 -67.28 -47.92
C ASN A 7 16.59 -65.73 -47.91
N GLN A 8 17.75 -65.06 -47.98
CA GLN A 8 19.20 -65.28 -47.74
C GLN A 8 19.88 -64.01 -48.36
N GLU A 9 20.85 -63.35 -47.71
CA GLU A 9 22.32 -63.28 -48.07
C GLU A 9 22.63 -62.63 -49.45
N GLU A 10 23.72 -61.91 -49.73
CA GLU A 10 24.92 -61.36 -49.02
C GLU A 10 25.52 -60.21 -49.90
N SER A 11 26.59 -59.45 -49.65
CA SER A 11 27.60 -59.26 -48.57
C SER A 11 28.31 -57.88 -48.75
N ASN A 12 29.12 -57.46 -47.76
CA ASN A 12 30.28 -56.52 -47.87
C ASN A 12 30.06 -55.06 -48.38
N ASP A 13 30.96 -54.07 -48.19
CA ASP A 13 32.26 -54.02 -47.49
C ASP A 13 32.52 -52.63 -46.80
N ARG A 14 33.72 -52.42 -46.22
CA ARG A 14 34.17 -51.22 -45.47
C ARG A 14 35.06 -50.24 -46.33
N PRO A 15 35.91 -49.32 -45.77
CA PRO A 15 35.55 -47.99 -45.21
C PRO A 15 36.45 -46.78 -45.63
N VAL A 16 36.08 -45.53 -45.25
CA VAL A 16 37.00 -44.35 -45.01
C VAL A 16 37.70 -43.76 -46.30
N PRO A 17 38.31 -42.54 -46.38
CA PRO A 17 38.47 -41.38 -45.47
C PRO A 17 37.94 -40.00 -45.98
N GLU A 18 38.23 -38.98 -45.16
CA GLU A 18 38.42 -37.52 -45.34
C GLU A 18 38.63 -36.91 -46.76
N SER A 19 38.21 -35.65 -46.92
CA SER A 19 39.07 -34.57 -47.46
C SER A 19 38.51 -33.17 -47.14
N GLU A 20 39.40 -32.22 -46.83
CA GLU A 20 39.09 -30.79 -46.81
C GLU A 20 39.12 -30.21 -48.25
N PHE A 21 38.43 -29.10 -48.49
CA PHE A 21 38.85 -28.18 -49.56
C PHE A 21 38.55 -26.73 -49.21
N GLN A 22 39.45 -25.84 -49.61
CA GLN A 22 39.43 -24.40 -49.33
C GLN A 22 39.79 -23.64 -50.62
N ALA A 23 39.31 -22.39 -50.75
CA ALA A 23 39.60 -21.49 -51.87
C ALA A 23 38.91 -21.86 -53.23
N ASP A 24 38.81 -20.99 -54.25
CA ASP A 24 39.40 -19.64 -54.36
C ASP A 24 38.62 -18.60 -55.22
N THR A 25 38.95 -17.34 -54.96
CA THR A 25 38.86 -16.07 -55.74
C THR A 25 38.11 -15.89 -57.09
N SER A 26 37.31 -14.81 -57.14
CA SER A 26 37.47 -13.57 -57.99
C SER A 26 36.71 -13.31 -59.32
N TYR A 27 36.69 -12.00 -59.65
CA TYR A 27 36.20 -11.29 -60.87
C TYR A 27 34.65 -11.23 -61.04
N SER A 28 34.00 -10.12 -61.44
CA SER A 28 34.39 -8.74 -61.82
C SER A 28 33.15 -7.81 -61.64
N THR A 29 33.09 -6.46 -61.75
CA THR A 29 33.96 -5.37 -62.24
C THR A 29 33.62 -4.05 -61.50
N GLN A 30 34.34 -2.94 -61.74
CA GLN A 30 33.94 -1.56 -61.34
C GLN A 30 33.54 -0.70 -62.58
N PRO A 31 32.78 0.41 -62.42
CA PRO A 31 33.35 1.73 -62.08
C PRO A 31 32.62 2.41 -60.89
N SER A 32 33.26 3.15 -59.97
CA SER A 32 33.71 4.57 -60.05
C SER A 32 32.63 5.54 -60.59
N VAL A 33 32.32 6.68 -59.96
CA VAL A 33 33.23 7.68 -59.35
C VAL A 33 32.66 8.27 -58.03
N SER A 34 33.58 8.60 -57.11
CA SER A 34 33.34 9.33 -55.86
C SER A 34 33.65 10.84 -55.97
N ILE A 35 32.91 11.71 -55.27
CA ILE A 35 33.47 12.92 -54.61
C ILE A 35 32.75 13.16 -53.28
N HIS A 36 33.51 13.49 -52.24
CA HIS A 36 33.05 13.99 -50.95
C HIS A 36 33.56 15.44 -50.81
N PRO A 37 32.75 16.39 -50.31
CA PRO A 37 33.31 17.63 -49.77
C PRO A 37 32.83 17.88 -48.33
N SER A 38 33.79 17.99 -47.42
CA SER A 38 33.65 18.73 -46.17
C SER A 38 33.95 20.22 -46.42
N VAL A 39 33.28 21.14 -45.71
CA VAL A 39 33.83 22.35 -45.04
C VAL A 39 32.69 23.30 -44.59
N SER A 40 32.99 24.10 -43.58
CA SER A 40 32.12 25.01 -42.81
C SER A 40 31.46 26.16 -43.58
N GLY A 41 30.30 26.60 -43.09
CA GLY A 41 29.76 27.95 -43.30
C GLY A 41 28.88 28.39 -42.12
N HIS A 42 29.32 29.42 -41.37
CA HIS A 42 28.48 30.08 -40.35
C HIS A 42 27.49 31.05 -41.02
N PRO A 43 26.35 31.31 -40.36
CA PRO A 43 25.98 32.70 -40.11
C PRO A 43 25.72 32.96 -38.62
N SER A 44 26.29 34.06 -38.11
CA SER A 44 26.06 34.55 -36.75
C SER A 44 25.09 35.73 -36.77
N VAL A 45 23.89 35.57 -36.22
CA VAL A 45 23.00 36.71 -35.87
C VAL A 45 22.40 36.46 -34.49
N SER A 46 22.60 37.41 -33.59
CA SER A 46 22.15 37.36 -32.20
C SER A 46 20.85 38.13 -31.99
N ILE A 47 19.80 37.48 -31.47
CA ILE A 47 18.61 38.16 -30.93
C ILE A 47 18.24 37.54 -29.58
N HIS A 48 18.16 38.37 -28.54
CA HIS A 48 17.67 38.02 -27.20
C HIS A 48 16.13 38.04 -27.17
N PRO A 49 15.49 37.04 -26.51
CA PRO A 49 14.18 37.23 -25.90
C PRO A 49 14.32 37.27 -24.37
N SER A 50 14.64 38.45 -23.83
CA SER A 50 14.57 38.70 -22.39
C SER A 50 13.12 38.87 -21.94
N VAL A 51 12.54 37.87 -21.26
CA VAL A 51 11.18 37.95 -20.69
C VAL A 51 11.23 37.74 -19.18
N SER A 52 11.47 38.82 -18.44
CA SER A 52 11.20 38.92 -17.01
C SER A 52 9.69 39.14 -16.80
N GLY A 53 8.94 38.07 -16.49
CA GLY A 53 7.49 38.12 -16.34
C GLY A 53 7.02 37.86 -14.90
N HIS A 54 6.93 38.89 -14.06
CA HIS A 54 6.21 38.80 -12.79
C HIS A 54 4.69 38.82 -13.03
N PRO A 55 3.90 37.86 -12.51
CA PRO A 55 2.45 37.94 -12.50
C PRO A 55 1.97 38.88 -11.36
N SER A 56 2.26 40.18 -11.50
CA SER A 56 1.80 41.23 -10.59
C SER A 56 0.35 41.61 -10.88
N VAL A 57 -0.61 40.83 -10.38
CA VAL A 57 -2.04 41.13 -10.52
C VAL A 57 -2.51 42.01 -9.35
N SER A 58 -2.40 43.32 -9.53
CA SER A 58 -3.13 44.30 -8.72
C SER A 58 -4.52 44.51 -9.31
N ILE A 59 -5.57 44.36 -8.51
CA ILE A 59 -6.94 44.77 -8.87
C ILE A 59 -7.39 45.81 -7.85
N ASP A 60 -7.48 47.07 -8.30
CA ASP A 60 -8.10 48.16 -7.54
C ASP A 60 -9.63 48.00 -7.54
N PRO A 61 -10.30 48.00 -6.38
CA PRO A 61 -11.74 48.17 -6.27
C PRO A 61 -12.09 49.67 -6.13
N SER A 62 -11.81 50.47 -7.15
CA SER A 62 -12.12 51.90 -7.17
C SER A 62 -13.63 52.16 -7.40
N VAL A 63 -14.44 52.08 -6.33
CA VAL A 63 -15.85 52.51 -6.35
C VAL A 63 -16.10 53.51 -5.23
N SER A 64 -16.23 54.78 -5.60
CA SER A 64 -16.60 55.88 -4.71
C SER A 64 -18.11 55.96 -4.50
N VAL A 65 -18.56 56.07 -3.25
CA VAL A 65 -19.89 56.57 -2.89
C VAL A 65 -19.72 57.70 -1.87
N HIS A 66 -20.32 58.85 -2.13
CA HIS A 66 -20.17 60.04 -1.30
C HIS A 66 -20.98 59.96 0.00
N PRO A 67 -20.53 60.62 1.09
CA PRO A 67 -21.34 60.83 2.28
C PRO A 67 -22.40 61.92 2.05
N SER A 68 -23.59 61.72 2.64
CA SER A 68 -24.61 62.76 2.82
C SER A 68 -25.15 62.71 4.25
N SER A 69 -25.69 63.84 4.73
CA SER A 69 -25.74 64.17 6.16
C SER A 69 -27.15 64.30 6.73
N SER A 70 -27.21 64.45 8.06
CA SER A 70 -28.26 65.05 8.88
C SER A 70 -29.54 64.27 9.23
N ALA A 71 -29.66 63.97 10.53
CA ALA A 71 -30.89 64.06 11.33
C ALA A 71 -30.49 64.42 12.79
N HIS A 72 -31.38 65.04 13.57
CA HIS A 72 -31.03 65.74 14.82
C HIS A 72 -31.05 64.87 16.11
N PRO A 73 -30.36 65.31 17.20
CA PRO A 73 -30.32 64.61 18.49
C PRO A 73 -31.35 65.13 19.53
N SER A 74 -31.74 64.28 20.49
CA SER A 74 -32.29 64.50 21.86
C SER A 74 -32.97 63.18 22.33
N THR A 75 -33.10 62.79 23.62
CA THR A 75 -32.86 63.47 24.91
C THR A 75 -32.45 62.48 26.02
N LEU A 76 -32.07 63.01 27.19
CA LEU A 76 -31.65 62.38 28.45
C LEU A 76 -32.39 61.10 28.94
N ALA A 77 -31.61 60.16 29.50
CA ALA A 77 -31.98 59.31 30.64
C ALA A 77 -30.70 58.92 31.44
N GLN A 78 -30.82 58.60 32.74
CA GLN A 78 -29.67 58.45 33.67
C GLN A 78 -29.14 57.01 33.83
N PRO A 79 -27.91 56.81 34.34
CA PRO A 79 -27.24 55.50 34.40
C PRO A 79 -27.63 54.67 35.63
N SER A 80 -27.61 53.33 35.50
CA SER A 80 -27.66 52.37 36.62
C SER A 80 -27.22 50.96 36.18
N GLY A 81 -26.58 50.22 37.10
CA GLY A 81 -26.27 48.79 36.97
C GLY A 81 -24.84 48.47 36.54
N LEU A 82 -24.09 47.76 37.39
CA LEU A 82 -22.81 47.14 37.02
C LEU A 82 -23.07 45.87 36.21
N THR A 83 -22.47 45.75 35.03
CA THR A 83 -22.42 44.49 34.28
C THR A 83 -21.27 43.62 34.77
N HIS A 84 -21.59 42.42 35.26
CA HIS A 84 -20.58 41.39 35.53
C HIS A 84 -20.00 40.86 34.20
N PRO A 85 -18.68 40.93 33.97
CA PRO A 85 -18.06 40.35 32.77
C PRO A 85 -17.83 38.85 32.98
N ASN A 86 -18.89 38.03 33.00
CA ASN A 86 -18.72 36.58 33.16
C ASN A 86 -19.80 35.69 32.51
N GLU A 87 -20.20 36.01 31.28
CA GLU A 87 -20.65 34.98 30.32
C GLU A 87 -19.59 34.79 29.24
N LEU A 88 -18.55 33.98 29.56
CA LEU A 88 -17.89 33.23 28.49
C LEU A 88 -18.95 32.29 27.90
N VAL A 89 -19.29 32.51 26.63
CA VAL A 89 -20.18 31.63 25.88
C VAL A 89 -19.59 30.22 25.87
N LYS A 90 -20.14 29.34 26.72
CA LYS A 90 -19.96 27.89 26.57
C LYS A 90 -20.72 27.46 25.33
N GLU A 91 -20.10 27.61 24.16
CA GLU A 91 -20.35 26.69 23.07
C GLU A 91 -19.90 25.30 23.53
N ASP A 92 -20.80 24.58 24.19
CA ASP A 92 -20.72 23.13 24.32
C ASP A 92 -20.86 22.56 22.90
N SER A 93 -19.70 22.46 22.25
CA SER A 93 -19.50 22.00 20.88
C SER A 93 -19.94 20.54 20.75
N VAL A 94 -21.26 20.31 20.66
CA VAL A 94 -21.86 18.98 20.75
C VAL A 94 -21.28 18.09 19.65
N ILE A 95 -20.45 17.12 20.04
CA ILE A 95 -19.75 16.21 19.12
C ILE A 95 -20.75 15.20 18.56
N LYS A 96 -21.64 15.66 17.66
CA LYS A 96 -22.62 14.83 16.96
C LYS A 96 -21.92 14.02 15.89
N VAL A 97 -21.28 12.95 16.34
CA VAL A 97 -20.70 11.85 15.55
C VAL A 97 -21.65 11.46 14.42
N SER A 98 -21.25 11.75 13.18
CA SER A 98 -22.09 11.47 12.01
C SER A 98 -21.94 10.02 11.56
N LYS A 99 -23.06 9.30 11.44
CA LYS A 99 -23.11 7.94 10.86
C LYS A 99 -22.42 7.84 9.48
N ARG A 100 -22.32 8.96 8.73
CA ARG A 100 -21.64 9.04 7.43
C ARG A 100 -20.16 8.63 7.47
N ARG A 101 -19.46 8.77 8.60
CA ARG A 101 -18.04 8.37 8.72
C ARG A 101 -17.82 6.89 8.42
N TRP A 102 -18.74 6.03 8.87
CA TRP A 102 -18.66 4.59 8.62
C TRP A 102 -18.93 4.26 7.14
N ALA A 103 -19.80 5.02 6.48
CA ALA A 103 -19.99 4.91 5.03
C ALA A 103 -18.74 5.36 4.23
N VAL A 104 -18.01 6.38 4.69
CA VAL A 104 -16.73 6.78 4.08
C VAL A 104 -15.68 5.67 4.17
N VAL A 105 -15.51 5.04 5.36
CA VAL A 105 -14.58 3.91 5.51
C VAL A 105 -15.06 2.68 4.73
N LEU A 106 -16.35 2.36 4.74
CA LEU A 106 -16.88 1.21 3.99
C LEU A 106 -16.67 1.37 2.48
N VAL A 107 -17.00 2.55 1.91
CA VAL A 107 -16.75 2.83 0.49
C VAL A 107 -15.25 2.77 0.20
N PHE A 108 -14.40 3.32 1.08
CA PHE A 108 -12.94 3.19 0.96
C PHE A 108 -12.49 1.73 0.89
N SER A 109 -12.91 0.91 1.86
CA SER A 109 -12.56 -0.51 1.92
C SER A 109 -12.97 -1.23 0.64
N CYS A 110 -14.14 -0.93 0.08
CA CYS A 110 -14.63 -1.56 -1.15
C CYS A 110 -13.86 -1.16 -2.43
N TYR A 111 -13.38 0.09 -2.59
CA TYR A 111 -12.56 0.44 -3.77
C TYR A 111 -11.06 0.12 -3.58
N SER A 112 -10.58 0.07 -2.34
CA SER A 112 -9.29 -0.53 -1.99
C SER A 112 -9.26 -2.03 -2.32
N LEU A 113 -10.34 -2.76 -1.97
CA LEU A 113 -10.61 -4.15 -2.36
C LEU A 113 -10.56 -4.31 -3.89
N CYS A 114 -11.27 -3.45 -4.63
CA CYS A 114 -11.30 -3.50 -6.10
C CYS A 114 -9.91 -3.28 -6.74
N ASN A 115 -9.07 -2.42 -6.16
CA ASN A 115 -7.70 -2.21 -6.64
C ASN A 115 -6.76 -3.39 -6.30
N ALA A 116 -6.84 -3.92 -5.07
CA ALA A 116 -6.05 -5.08 -4.65
C ALA A 116 -6.43 -6.37 -5.40
N PHE A 117 -7.70 -6.52 -5.78
CA PHE A 117 -8.14 -7.54 -6.73
C PHE A 117 -7.42 -7.39 -8.07
N GLN A 118 -7.43 -6.18 -8.64
CA GLN A 118 -6.85 -5.89 -9.96
C GLN A 118 -5.33 -6.03 -10.01
N TRP A 119 -4.63 -5.91 -8.87
CA TRP A 119 -3.23 -6.26 -8.74
C TRP A 119 -3.00 -7.75 -8.97
N ILE A 120 -3.66 -8.61 -8.17
CA ILE A 120 -3.34 -10.05 -8.10
C ILE A 120 -4.02 -10.90 -9.20
N GLN A 121 -5.05 -10.38 -9.88
CA GLN A 121 -5.89 -11.14 -10.82
C GLN A 121 -5.14 -11.84 -11.98
N TYR A 122 -3.98 -11.33 -12.37
CA TYR A 122 -3.14 -11.94 -13.41
C TYR A 122 -2.20 -13.01 -12.84
N GLY A 123 -1.72 -12.82 -11.61
CA GLY A 123 -0.86 -13.79 -10.92
C GLY A 123 -1.60 -15.05 -10.48
N SER A 124 -2.86 -14.94 -10.05
CA SER A 124 -3.65 -16.10 -9.62
C SER A 124 -3.98 -17.09 -10.74
N ILE A 125 -3.95 -16.65 -12.01
CA ILE A 125 -4.09 -17.45 -13.23
C ILE A 125 -2.95 -17.18 -14.24
N ASN A 126 -1.72 -17.04 -13.74
CA ASN A 126 -0.52 -16.69 -14.52
C ASN A 126 -0.36 -17.59 -15.77
N ASN A 127 -0.48 -18.91 -15.58
CA ASN A 127 -0.37 -19.90 -16.65
C ASN A 127 -1.43 -19.75 -17.77
N ILE A 128 -2.62 -19.24 -17.44
CA ILE A 128 -3.69 -19.01 -18.42
C ILE A 128 -3.41 -17.74 -19.25
N PHE A 129 -2.96 -16.65 -18.61
CA PHE A 129 -2.61 -15.42 -19.33
C PHE A 129 -1.34 -15.55 -20.18
N MET A 130 -0.37 -16.39 -19.78
CA MET A 130 0.74 -16.80 -20.67
C MET A 130 0.22 -17.43 -21.97
N ASN A 131 -0.72 -18.38 -21.87
CA ASN A 131 -1.31 -19.07 -23.02
C ASN A 131 -2.26 -18.18 -23.85
N PHE A 132 -2.93 -17.21 -23.23
CA PHE A 132 -3.81 -16.27 -23.93
C PHE A 132 -3.05 -15.23 -24.75
N TYR A 133 -2.02 -14.59 -24.15
CA TYR A 133 -1.24 -13.53 -24.81
C TYR A 133 0.01 -14.03 -25.54
N GLY A 134 0.39 -15.31 -25.39
CA GLY A 134 1.61 -15.88 -25.99
C GLY A 134 2.92 -15.32 -25.41
N VAL A 135 2.88 -14.81 -24.17
CA VAL A 135 4.03 -14.15 -23.51
C VAL A 135 4.64 -15.01 -22.39
N SER A 136 5.87 -14.69 -22.01
CA SER A 136 6.58 -15.37 -20.92
C SER A 136 5.97 -15.09 -19.54
N ALA A 137 6.21 -15.99 -18.57
CA ALA A 137 5.79 -15.81 -17.18
C ALA A 137 6.26 -14.45 -16.62
N PHE A 138 7.51 -14.08 -16.89
CA PHE A 138 8.10 -12.78 -16.52
C PHE A 138 7.31 -11.57 -17.03
N ALA A 139 6.72 -11.64 -18.22
CA ALA A 139 5.86 -10.57 -18.73
C ALA A 139 4.53 -10.46 -17.96
N ILE A 140 3.95 -11.59 -17.54
CA ILE A 140 2.79 -11.60 -16.65
C ILE A 140 3.17 -11.11 -15.25
N ASP A 141 4.34 -11.48 -14.73
CA ASP A 141 4.84 -11.03 -13.42
C ASP A 141 5.05 -9.50 -13.40
N TRP A 142 5.39 -8.88 -14.53
CA TRP A 142 5.43 -7.41 -14.67
C TRP A 142 4.09 -6.70 -14.44
N LEU A 143 2.94 -7.39 -14.65
CA LEU A 143 1.62 -6.87 -14.29
C LEU A 143 1.43 -6.76 -12.76
N SER A 144 2.18 -7.52 -11.97
CA SER A 144 2.27 -7.37 -10.51
C SER A 144 3.34 -6.33 -10.14
N MET A 145 4.53 -6.42 -10.74
CA MET A 145 5.66 -5.54 -10.39
C MET A 145 5.42 -4.06 -10.75
N CYS A 146 4.51 -3.72 -11.68
CA CYS A 146 4.22 -2.30 -11.96
C CYS A 146 3.47 -1.59 -10.81
N TYR A 147 2.72 -2.32 -9.97
CA TYR A 147 2.15 -1.81 -8.70
C TYR A 147 3.27 -1.42 -7.74
N MET A 148 4.26 -2.29 -7.60
CA MET A 148 5.43 -2.06 -6.78
C MET A 148 6.25 -0.86 -7.30
N LEU A 149 6.52 -0.84 -8.62
CA LEU A 149 7.38 0.15 -9.26
C LEU A 149 6.77 1.56 -9.25
N THR A 150 5.47 1.73 -9.48
CA THR A 150 4.85 3.07 -9.51
C THR A 150 4.66 3.67 -8.11
N TYR A 151 4.49 2.84 -7.08
CA TYR A 151 4.38 3.32 -5.70
C TYR A 151 5.65 4.05 -5.21
N ILE A 152 6.83 3.52 -5.54
CA ILE A 152 8.12 4.04 -5.06
C ILE A 152 8.35 5.54 -5.41
N PRO A 153 8.26 5.98 -6.68
CA PRO A 153 8.45 7.40 -7.03
C PRO A 153 7.22 8.26 -6.75
N LEU A 154 5.99 7.72 -6.83
CA LEU A 154 4.78 8.52 -6.72
C LEU A 154 4.30 8.74 -5.28
N LEU A 155 4.81 8.01 -4.28
CA LEU A 155 4.45 8.24 -2.87
C LEU A 155 4.68 9.71 -2.46
N LEU A 156 5.82 10.31 -2.80
CA LEU A 156 6.14 11.69 -2.37
C LEU A 156 5.22 12.73 -3.05
N PRO A 157 5.00 12.72 -4.38
CA PRO A 157 3.96 13.53 -5.02
C PRO A 157 2.56 13.34 -4.43
N VAL A 158 2.12 12.09 -4.21
CA VAL A 158 0.76 11.79 -3.74
C VAL A 158 0.57 12.20 -2.28
N ALA A 159 1.58 12.06 -1.42
CA ALA A 159 1.54 12.56 -0.05
C ALA A 159 1.41 14.09 0.00
N TRP A 160 2.20 14.82 -0.81
CA TRP A 160 2.06 16.28 -0.96
C TRP A 160 0.69 16.68 -1.51
N MET A 161 0.15 15.94 -2.49
CA MET A 161 -1.20 16.17 -2.99
C MET A 161 -2.28 15.94 -1.93
N LEU A 162 -2.11 14.95 -1.04
CA LEU A 162 -3.03 14.66 0.08
C LEU A 162 -3.00 15.73 1.17
N GLU A 163 -1.86 16.38 1.37
CA GLU A 163 -1.72 17.52 2.28
C GLU A 163 -2.29 18.80 1.66
N LYS A 164 -2.06 19.05 0.37
CA LYS A 164 -2.47 20.30 -0.32
C LYS A 164 -3.91 20.31 -0.82
N PHE A 165 -4.37 19.21 -1.43
CA PHE A 165 -5.69 19.13 -2.10
C PHE A 165 -6.74 18.33 -1.29
N GLY A 166 -6.36 17.77 -0.15
CA GLY A 166 -7.27 17.13 0.79
C GLY A 166 -7.74 15.72 0.40
N LEU A 167 -8.48 15.13 1.32
CA LEU A 167 -8.91 13.73 1.29
C LEU A 167 -9.91 13.43 0.17
N ARG A 168 -10.81 14.37 -0.15
CA ARG A 168 -11.85 14.13 -1.17
C ARG A 168 -11.25 14.05 -2.56
N THR A 169 -10.32 14.96 -2.87
CA THR A 169 -9.62 15.00 -4.16
C THR A 169 -8.85 13.70 -4.39
N ILE A 170 -8.06 13.28 -3.40
CA ILE A 170 -7.27 12.04 -3.46
C ILE A 170 -8.15 10.79 -3.61
N ALA A 171 -9.28 10.71 -2.91
CA ALA A 171 -10.22 9.61 -3.06
C ALA A 171 -10.88 9.55 -4.45
N ILE A 172 -11.29 10.71 -4.99
CA ILE A 172 -11.87 10.81 -6.34
C ILE A 172 -10.81 10.46 -7.41
N THR A 173 -9.58 10.97 -7.31
CA THR A 173 -8.51 10.65 -8.26
C THR A 173 -8.13 9.16 -8.23
N GLY A 174 -7.95 8.58 -7.05
CA GLY A 174 -7.61 7.15 -6.92
C GLY A 174 -8.73 6.23 -7.46
N SER A 175 -9.99 6.51 -7.14
CA SER A 175 -11.12 5.72 -7.66
C SER A 175 -11.39 5.95 -9.16
N ALA A 176 -11.17 7.17 -9.68
CA ALA A 176 -11.24 7.46 -11.12
C ALA A 176 -10.19 6.67 -11.91
N LEU A 177 -8.93 6.68 -11.46
CA LEU A 177 -7.85 5.94 -12.12
C LEU A 177 -8.09 4.42 -12.06
N ASN A 178 -8.51 3.89 -10.90
CA ASN A 178 -8.83 2.47 -10.77
C ASN A 178 -10.00 2.01 -11.66
N CYS A 179 -10.95 2.91 -11.94
CA CYS A 179 -12.03 2.71 -12.89
C CYS A 179 -11.54 2.80 -14.35
N LEU A 180 -10.74 3.82 -14.68
CA LEU A 180 -10.17 3.99 -16.02
C LEU A 180 -9.31 2.80 -16.45
N GLY A 181 -8.39 2.35 -15.57
CA GLY A 181 -7.53 1.20 -15.87
C GLY A 181 -8.31 -0.12 -15.97
N ALA A 182 -9.44 -0.26 -15.24
CA ALA A 182 -10.36 -1.38 -15.43
C ALA A 182 -10.99 -1.36 -16.84
N TRP A 183 -11.49 -0.21 -17.29
CA TRP A 183 -12.09 -0.08 -18.63
C TRP A 183 -11.06 -0.25 -19.76
N VAL A 184 -9.83 0.24 -19.60
CA VAL A 184 -8.75 0.04 -20.59
C VAL A 184 -8.46 -1.45 -20.80
N LYS A 185 -8.54 -2.30 -19.76
CA LYS A 185 -8.32 -3.75 -19.89
C LYS A 185 -9.35 -4.46 -20.78
N LEU A 186 -10.58 -3.95 -20.92
CA LEU A 186 -11.55 -4.50 -21.87
C LEU A 186 -11.09 -4.32 -23.33
N GLY A 187 -10.20 -3.35 -23.61
CA GLY A 187 -9.51 -3.22 -24.89
C GLY A 187 -8.38 -4.23 -25.11
N SER A 188 -8.21 -5.24 -24.25
CA SER A 188 -7.14 -6.25 -24.32
C SER A 188 -7.65 -7.69 -24.44
N LEU A 189 -8.79 -7.87 -25.11
CA LEU A 189 -9.47 -9.17 -25.31
C LEU A 189 -9.00 -9.97 -26.53
N GLU A 190 -7.85 -9.61 -27.12
CA GLU A 190 -7.20 -10.37 -28.19
C GLU A 190 -5.75 -10.73 -27.81
N PRO A 191 -5.21 -11.88 -28.26
CA PRO A 191 -3.86 -12.35 -27.92
C PRO A 191 -2.73 -11.34 -28.15
N HIS A 192 -2.85 -10.48 -29.16
CA HIS A 192 -1.80 -9.50 -29.50
C HIS A 192 -1.87 -8.20 -28.67
N LEU A 193 -2.92 -8.01 -27.85
CA LEU A 193 -3.21 -6.76 -27.15
C LEU A 193 -2.70 -6.71 -25.70
N PHE A 194 -1.74 -7.57 -25.34
CA PHE A 194 -1.01 -7.51 -24.06
C PHE A 194 -0.48 -6.09 -23.69
N PRO A 195 0.02 -5.25 -24.63
CA PRO A 195 0.40 -3.87 -24.31
C PRO A 195 -0.76 -3.03 -23.75
N VAL A 196 -2.00 -3.27 -24.19
CA VAL A 196 -3.20 -2.60 -23.67
C VAL A 196 -3.51 -3.08 -22.25
N THR A 197 -3.33 -4.37 -21.97
CA THR A 197 -3.39 -4.94 -20.61
C THR A 197 -2.38 -4.25 -19.69
N MET A 198 -1.13 -4.09 -20.15
CA MET A 198 -0.07 -3.43 -19.40
C MET A 198 -0.38 -1.95 -19.14
N VAL A 199 -0.90 -1.20 -20.12
CA VAL A 199 -1.32 0.20 -19.92
C VAL A 199 -2.47 0.30 -18.90
N GLY A 200 -3.50 -0.55 -19.00
CA GLY A 200 -4.60 -0.57 -18.03
C GLY A 200 -4.14 -0.95 -16.62
N GLN A 201 -3.19 -1.90 -16.52
CA GLN A 201 -2.58 -2.30 -15.26
C GLN A 201 -1.69 -1.22 -14.66
N VAL A 202 -0.95 -0.47 -15.48
CA VAL A 202 -0.18 0.71 -15.04
C VAL A 202 -1.10 1.82 -14.53
N ILE A 203 -2.24 2.08 -15.17
CA ILE A 203 -3.21 3.08 -14.68
C ILE A 203 -3.77 2.68 -13.30
N CYS A 204 -4.10 1.41 -13.08
CA CYS A 204 -4.51 0.90 -11.76
C CYS A 204 -3.36 0.85 -10.74
N SER A 205 -2.11 0.71 -11.17
CA SER A 205 -0.93 0.80 -10.30
C SER A 205 -0.74 2.21 -9.75
N VAL A 206 -0.88 3.23 -10.60
CA VAL A 206 -0.89 4.64 -10.16
C VAL A 206 -2.04 4.89 -9.18
N ALA A 207 -3.22 4.28 -9.39
CA ALA A 207 -4.34 4.37 -8.46
C ALA A 207 -4.03 3.80 -7.06
N GLN A 208 -3.24 2.72 -6.96
CA GLN A 208 -2.84 2.11 -5.69
C GLN A 208 -2.12 3.10 -4.77
N VAL A 209 -1.32 4.01 -5.34
CA VAL A 209 -0.52 4.98 -4.59
C VAL A 209 -1.40 5.97 -3.82
N PHE A 210 -2.52 6.41 -4.42
CA PHE A 210 -3.54 7.19 -3.74
C PHE A 210 -4.21 6.36 -2.63
N ILE A 211 -4.50 5.08 -2.89
CA ILE A 211 -5.22 4.18 -2.00
C ILE A 211 -4.44 3.86 -0.71
N LEU A 212 -3.21 3.35 -0.80
CA LEU A 212 -2.51 2.79 0.37
C LEU A 212 -2.17 3.83 1.44
N GLY A 213 -2.03 5.11 1.09
CA GLY A 213 -1.75 6.20 2.04
C GLY A 213 -2.99 6.74 2.78
N MET A 214 -4.21 6.36 2.37
CA MET A 214 -5.45 6.91 2.93
C MET A 214 -5.95 6.34 4.27
N PRO A 215 -5.74 5.06 4.67
CA PRO A 215 -6.38 4.46 5.87
C PRO A 215 -6.20 5.28 7.16
N SER A 216 -4.95 5.62 7.50
CA SER A 216 -4.61 6.39 8.70
C SER A 216 -5.20 7.81 8.65
N ARG A 217 -5.16 8.46 7.48
CA ARG A 217 -5.69 9.82 7.28
C ARG A 217 -7.21 9.88 7.27
N ILE A 218 -7.91 8.85 6.79
CA ILE A 218 -9.37 8.75 6.94
C ILE A 218 -9.71 8.60 8.42
N ALA A 219 -9.04 7.69 9.12
CA ALA A 219 -9.25 7.46 10.55
C ALA A 219 -8.98 8.74 11.38
N SER A 220 -7.85 9.41 11.15
CA SER A 220 -7.45 10.62 11.88
C SER A 220 -8.27 11.88 11.55
N VAL A 221 -9.06 11.89 10.47
CA VAL A 221 -9.92 13.02 10.05
C VAL A 221 -11.39 12.81 10.45
N TRP A 222 -11.88 11.56 10.45
CA TRP A 222 -13.31 11.25 10.59
C TRP A 222 -13.72 10.59 11.93
N PHE A 223 -12.76 10.15 12.74
CA PHE A 223 -13.01 9.40 13.99
C PHE A 223 -12.35 10.06 15.19
N GLY A 224 -12.89 9.83 16.39
CA GLY A 224 -12.25 10.21 17.66
C GLY A 224 -11.23 9.16 18.09
N ALA A 225 -10.29 9.54 18.95
CA ALA A 225 -9.11 8.72 19.32
C ALA A 225 -9.41 7.23 19.57
N ASN A 226 -10.46 6.93 20.35
CA ASN A 226 -10.87 5.57 20.74
C ASN A 226 -11.32 4.68 19.57
N GLU A 227 -11.51 5.24 18.36
CA GLU A 227 -12.04 4.55 17.19
C GLU A 227 -11.11 4.62 15.97
N VAL A 228 -9.99 5.36 16.08
CA VAL A 228 -9.00 5.52 14.98
C VAL A 228 -8.41 4.18 14.57
N SER A 229 -8.00 3.36 15.54
CA SER A 229 -7.44 2.01 15.26
C SER A 229 -8.44 1.13 14.52
N THR A 230 -9.69 1.04 15.00
CA THR A 230 -10.76 0.25 14.36
C THR A 230 -11.07 0.74 12.94
N ALA A 231 -11.15 2.05 12.72
CA ALA A 231 -11.40 2.63 11.41
C ALA A 231 -10.24 2.38 10.42
N CYS A 232 -8.99 2.50 10.89
CA CYS A 232 -7.79 2.21 10.11
C CYS A 232 -7.71 0.72 9.75
N SER A 233 -7.94 -0.16 10.73
CA SER A 233 -7.94 -1.62 10.54
C SER A 233 -8.99 -2.05 9.51
N MET A 234 -10.22 -1.52 9.58
CA MET A 234 -11.27 -1.83 8.60
C MET A 234 -10.92 -1.32 7.18
N ALA A 235 -10.25 -0.18 7.08
CA ALA A 235 -9.75 0.35 5.81
C ALA A 235 -8.63 -0.53 5.20
N VAL A 236 -7.70 -1.03 6.03
CA VAL A 236 -6.61 -1.94 5.61
C VAL A 236 -7.13 -3.33 5.26
N PHE A 237 -8.05 -3.90 6.06
CA PHE A 237 -8.66 -5.20 5.78
C PHE A 237 -9.48 -5.23 4.49
N GLY A 238 -10.00 -4.08 4.02
CA GLY A 238 -10.58 -3.98 2.68
C GLY A 238 -9.59 -4.35 1.58
N ASN A 239 -8.33 -3.90 1.70
CA ASN A 239 -7.27 -4.25 0.75
C ASN A 239 -6.98 -5.76 0.77
N GLN A 240 -6.76 -6.33 1.97
CA GLN A 240 -6.52 -7.77 2.14
C GLN A 240 -7.66 -8.63 1.57
N LEU A 241 -8.92 -8.25 1.81
CA LEU A 241 -10.08 -8.93 1.25
C LEU A 241 -10.10 -8.89 -0.29
N GLY A 242 -9.56 -7.84 -0.90
CA GLY A 242 -9.38 -7.74 -2.35
C GLY A 242 -8.36 -8.75 -2.90
N ILE A 243 -7.23 -8.92 -2.21
CA ILE A 243 -6.23 -9.95 -2.54
C ILE A 243 -6.85 -11.35 -2.42
N ALA A 244 -7.57 -11.62 -1.32
CA ALA A 244 -8.27 -12.88 -1.07
C ALA A 244 -9.27 -13.23 -2.19
N ILE A 245 -10.12 -12.28 -2.59
CA ILE A 245 -11.10 -12.47 -3.66
C ILE A 245 -10.40 -12.58 -5.03
N GLY A 246 -9.30 -11.84 -5.26
CA GLY A 246 -8.48 -11.92 -6.47
C GLY A 246 -7.67 -13.22 -6.62
N PHE A 247 -7.45 -13.97 -5.54
CA PHE A 247 -6.98 -15.35 -5.61
C PHE A 247 -8.10 -16.36 -5.94
N LEU A 248 -9.32 -16.15 -5.43
CA LEU A 248 -10.42 -17.11 -5.60
C LEU A 248 -11.16 -16.99 -6.93
N VAL A 249 -11.50 -15.77 -7.35
CA VAL A 249 -12.47 -15.53 -8.42
C VAL A 249 -11.91 -15.73 -9.83
N PRO A 250 -10.69 -15.25 -10.20
CA PRO A 250 -10.16 -15.46 -11.55
C PRO A 250 -10.01 -16.94 -11.94
N PRO A 251 -9.49 -17.86 -11.09
CA PRO A 251 -9.47 -19.30 -11.40
C PRO A 251 -10.86 -19.95 -11.56
N VAL A 252 -11.91 -19.34 -11.01
CA VAL A 252 -13.29 -19.86 -11.07
C VAL A 252 -14.06 -19.28 -12.27
N LEU A 253 -13.82 -18.01 -12.65
CA LEU A 253 -14.43 -17.38 -13.81
C LEU A 253 -13.71 -17.70 -15.13
N VAL A 254 -12.39 -17.91 -15.09
CA VAL A 254 -11.53 -18.12 -16.25
C VAL A 254 -10.90 -19.51 -16.17
N PRO A 255 -11.63 -20.57 -16.58
CA PRO A 255 -11.07 -21.92 -16.66
C PRO A 255 -10.00 -22.04 -17.75
N ASN A 256 -9.06 -22.96 -17.55
CA ASN A 256 -7.98 -23.25 -18.51
C ASN A 256 -8.53 -24.01 -19.74
N ILE A 257 -8.94 -23.27 -20.76
CA ILE A 257 -9.52 -23.78 -22.01
C ILE A 257 -8.54 -23.56 -23.18
N LYS A 258 -8.38 -24.56 -24.06
CA LYS A 258 -7.50 -24.49 -25.25
C LYS A 258 -8.06 -23.61 -26.39
N ASP A 259 -9.37 -23.48 -26.43
CA ASP A 259 -10.13 -22.65 -27.37
C ASP A 259 -10.01 -21.16 -26.98
N GLN A 260 -9.30 -20.39 -27.80
CA GLN A 260 -8.96 -18.99 -27.53
C GLN A 260 -10.17 -18.05 -27.57
N GLU A 261 -11.21 -18.35 -28.38
CA GLU A 261 -12.43 -17.54 -28.43
C GLU A 261 -13.26 -17.72 -27.16
N LYS A 262 -13.40 -18.96 -26.68
CA LYS A 262 -14.04 -19.24 -25.39
C LYS A 262 -13.23 -18.66 -24.23
N LEU A 263 -11.90 -18.73 -24.29
CA LEU A 263 -11.04 -18.13 -23.27
C LEU A 263 -11.19 -16.59 -23.24
N ALA A 264 -11.19 -15.92 -24.40
CA ALA A 264 -11.47 -14.49 -24.52
C ALA A 264 -12.85 -14.13 -23.94
N TYR A 265 -13.89 -14.93 -24.21
CA TYR A 265 -15.22 -14.74 -23.64
C TYR A 265 -15.21 -14.80 -22.09
N HIS A 266 -14.57 -15.80 -21.50
CA HIS A 266 -14.43 -15.92 -20.04
C HIS A 266 -13.64 -14.75 -19.42
N ILE A 267 -12.54 -14.32 -20.06
CA ILE A 267 -11.77 -13.12 -19.66
C ILE A 267 -12.63 -11.86 -19.77
N SER A 268 -13.45 -11.73 -20.82
CA SER A 268 -14.36 -10.60 -21.02
C SER A 268 -15.38 -10.48 -19.89
N ILE A 269 -16.00 -11.59 -19.46
CA ILE A 269 -16.95 -11.59 -18.33
C ILE A 269 -16.28 -11.05 -17.07
N MET A 270 -15.07 -11.54 -16.76
CA MET A 270 -14.30 -11.06 -15.61
C MET A 270 -14.01 -9.56 -15.72
N PHE A 271 -13.54 -9.07 -16.88
CA PHE A 271 -13.25 -7.65 -17.08
C PHE A 271 -14.51 -6.77 -17.02
N TYR A 272 -15.65 -7.18 -17.60
CA TYR A 272 -16.92 -6.46 -17.49
C TYR A 272 -17.40 -6.36 -16.04
N ILE A 273 -17.28 -7.43 -15.24
CA ILE A 273 -17.61 -7.42 -13.81
C ILE A 273 -16.74 -6.40 -13.06
N ILE A 274 -15.42 -6.41 -13.30
CA ILE A 274 -14.48 -5.48 -12.66
C ILE A 274 -14.80 -4.03 -13.07
N GLY A 275 -15.02 -3.76 -14.36
CA GLY A 275 -15.36 -2.43 -14.87
C GLY A 275 -16.67 -1.89 -14.29
N GLY A 276 -17.72 -2.73 -14.22
CA GLY A 276 -19.00 -2.39 -13.59
C GLY A 276 -18.85 -2.08 -12.09
N VAL A 277 -18.14 -2.93 -11.34
CA VAL A 277 -17.87 -2.72 -9.91
C VAL A 277 -17.04 -1.46 -9.67
N ALA A 278 -15.97 -1.24 -10.44
CA ALA A 278 -15.14 -0.04 -10.32
C ALA A 278 -15.91 1.25 -10.64
N THR A 279 -16.81 1.21 -11.63
CA THR A 279 -17.69 2.32 -12.00
C THR A 279 -18.68 2.65 -10.89
N LEU A 280 -19.35 1.64 -10.33
CA LEU A 280 -20.26 1.80 -9.20
C LEU A 280 -19.54 2.40 -7.99
N LEU A 281 -18.34 1.91 -7.69
CA LEU A 281 -17.54 2.40 -6.57
C LEU A 281 -17.03 3.84 -6.79
N PHE A 282 -16.64 4.21 -8.01
CA PHE A 282 -16.30 5.59 -8.35
C PHE A 282 -17.48 6.55 -8.14
N ILE A 283 -18.69 6.18 -8.60
CA ILE A 283 -19.91 6.95 -8.38
C ILE A 283 -20.22 7.07 -6.87
N LEU A 284 -20.08 5.99 -6.11
CA LEU A 284 -20.24 6.00 -4.66
C LEU A 284 -19.20 6.89 -3.96
N VAL A 285 -17.94 6.94 -4.41
CA VAL A 285 -16.94 7.88 -3.88
C VAL A 285 -17.38 9.32 -4.11
N ILE A 286 -17.80 9.71 -5.32
CA ILE A 286 -18.26 11.07 -5.64
C ILE A 286 -19.39 11.52 -4.69
N ILE A 287 -20.34 10.62 -4.40
CA ILE A 287 -21.53 10.88 -3.58
C ILE A 287 -21.21 10.86 -2.07
N VAL A 288 -20.39 9.92 -1.60
CA VAL A 288 -20.16 9.64 -0.16
C VAL A 288 -18.97 10.41 0.40
N PHE A 289 -17.86 10.56 -0.33
CA PHE A 289 -16.71 11.31 0.16
C PHE A 289 -16.97 12.82 0.22
N LYS A 290 -16.58 13.42 1.35
CA LYS A 290 -16.48 14.86 1.57
C LYS A 290 -15.12 15.16 2.18
N GLU A 291 -14.70 16.41 2.12
CA GLU A 291 -13.37 16.83 2.57
C GLU A 291 -13.12 16.52 4.05
N LYS A 292 -14.09 16.92 4.87
CA LYS A 292 -14.09 16.82 6.33
C LYS A 292 -15.53 16.56 6.80
N PRO A 293 -15.76 15.97 7.98
CA PRO A 293 -17.09 15.96 8.61
C PRO A 293 -17.56 17.39 8.90
N LYS A 294 -18.89 17.63 8.96
CA LYS A 294 -19.45 18.98 9.24
C LYS A 294 -19.06 19.53 10.62
N TYR A 295 -18.71 18.64 11.56
CA TYR A 295 -18.22 18.96 12.90
C TYR A 295 -16.94 18.15 13.15
N PRO A 296 -15.87 18.71 13.75
CA PRO A 296 -14.63 17.99 14.01
C PRO A 296 -14.85 16.85 15.02
N PRO A 297 -14.17 15.68 14.90
CA PRO A 297 -14.43 14.55 15.80
C PRO A 297 -13.92 14.73 17.23
N SER A 298 -12.97 15.64 17.48
CA SER A 298 -12.44 15.91 18.84
C SER A 298 -11.79 17.30 18.97
N ARG A 299 -11.72 17.81 20.21
CA ARG A 299 -10.95 19.02 20.56
C ARG A 299 -9.44 18.86 20.30
N ALA A 300 -8.91 17.65 20.42
CA ALA A 300 -7.51 17.35 20.11
C ALA A 300 -7.20 17.57 18.62
N GLN A 301 -8.08 17.13 17.71
CA GLN A 301 -7.93 17.38 16.28
C GLN A 301 -8.00 18.86 15.92
N SER A 302 -8.92 19.64 16.51
CA SER A 302 -8.94 21.10 16.29
C SER A 302 -7.66 21.78 16.78
N LEU A 303 -7.09 21.33 17.90
CA LEU A 303 -5.81 21.85 18.39
C LEU A 303 -4.63 21.42 17.50
N SER A 304 -4.58 20.16 17.03
CA SER A 304 -3.53 19.72 16.11
C SER A 304 -3.63 20.38 14.73
N TYR A 305 -4.82 20.82 14.28
CA TYR A 305 -4.95 21.64 13.07
C TYR A 305 -4.54 23.10 13.31
N ALA A 306 -4.73 23.65 14.52
CA ALA A 306 -4.27 25.00 14.87
C ALA A 306 -2.75 25.05 15.13
N LEU A 307 -2.14 23.96 15.62
CA LEU A 307 -0.71 23.80 15.86
C LEU A 307 0.05 23.16 14.69
N ALA A 308 -0.62 22.84 13.57
CA ALA A 308 0.03 22.36 12.36
C ALA A 308 0.76 23.51 11.63
N THR A 309 1.93 23.88 12.15
CA THR A 309 2.86 24.79 11.47
C THR A 309 3.18 24.27 10.08
N THR A 310 2.89 25.07 9.05
CA THR A 310 2.91 24.70 7.63
C THR A 310 4.24 24.14 7.11
N ASP A 311 5.34 24.44 7.80
CA ASP A 311 6.72 24.28 7.30
C ASP A 311 7.45 23.03 7.81
N ALA A 312 6.72 22.03 8.31
CA ALA A 312 7.26 20.70 8.60
C ALA A 312 7.55 19.92 7.29
N SER A 313 8.54 20.38 6.53
CA SER A 313 8.91 19.84 5.22
C SER A 313 9.07 18.31 5.24
N TYR A 314 8.23 17.62 4.44
CA TYR A 314 8.13 16.16 4.37
C TYR A 314 9.49 15.48 4.15
N LEU A 315 10.36 16.08 3.33
CA LEU A 315 11.73 15.63 3.09
C LEU A 315 12.63 15.76 4.34
N SER A 316 12.43 16.80 5.15
CA SER A 316 13.16 16.98 6.40
C SER A 316 12.76 15.92 7.43
N SER A 317 11.47 15.56 7.52
CA SER A 317 11.03 14.41 8.31
C SER A 317 11.68 13.11 7.83
N ILE A 318 11.70 12.83 6.51
CA ILE A 318 12.40 11.65 5.96
C ILE A 318 13.89 11.63 6.37
N VAL A 319 14.59 12.76 6.26
CA VAL A 319 16.01 12.86 6.65
C VAL A 319 16.23 12.69 8.16
N ARG A 320 15.28 13.09 9.02
CA ARG A 320 15.34 12.78 10.46
C ARG A 320 15.07 11.31 10.74
N LEU A 321 14.11 10.70 10.03
CA LEU A 321 13.77 9.28 10.13
C LEU A 321 14.96 8.37 9.77
N PHE A 322 15.63 8.62 8.63
CA PHE A 322 16.81 7.84 8.21
C PHE A 322 18.03 7.98 9.13
N LYS A 323 18.06 8.97 10.04
CA LYS A 323 19.09 9.06 11.09
C LYS A 323 18.80 8.15 12.31
N ASN A 324 17.61 7.59 12.43
CA ASN A 324 17.25 6.65 13.48
C ASN A 324 17.55 5.20 13.05
N LEU A 325 18.72 4.67 13.44
CA LEU A 325 19.17 3.33 13.07
C LEU A 325 18.14 2.22 13.39
N ASN A 326 17.40 2.31 14.51
CA ASN A 326 16.37 1.33 14.85
C ASN A 326 15.21 1.33 13.84
N PHE A 327 14.84 2.51 13.34
CA PHE A 327 13.82 2.64 12.30
C PHE A 327 14.34 2.20 10.93
N VAL A 328 15.60 2.51 10.57
CA VAL A 328 16.20 2.01 9.32
C VAL A 328 16.29 0.48 9.31
N LEU A 329 16.65 -0.14 10.43
CA LEU A 329 16.59 -1.59 10.58
C LEU A 329 15.16 -2.12 10.43
N LEU A 330 14.16 -1.48 11.06
CA LEU A 330 12.75 -1.88 10.91
C LEU A 330 12.22 -1.73 9.48
N VAL A 331 12.61 -0.66 8.76
CA VAL A 331 12.29 -0.46 7.34
C VAL A 331 12.83 -1.64 6.52
N ILE A 332 14.09 -2.03 6.73
CA ILE A 332 14.72 -3.16 6.03
C ILE A 332 14.01 -4.48 6.39
N THR A 333 13.81 -4.78 7.68
CA THR A 333 13.21 -6.07 8.07
C THR A 333 11.75 -6.18 7.66
N TYR A 334 11.01 -5.06 7.67
CA TYR A 334 9.67 -4.97 7.11
C TYR A 334 9.66 -5.20 5.60
N GLY A 335 10.56 -4.53 4.88
CA GLY A 335 10.72 -4.74 3.44
C GLY A 335 11.02 -6.19 3.07
N LEU A 336 11.92 -6.85 3.80
CA LEU A 336 12.24 -8.26 3.63
C LEU A 336 11.02 -9.19 3.83
N ASN A 337 10.17 -8.93 4.83
CA ASN A 337 9.01 -9.78 5.11
C ASN A 337 7.86 -9.52 4.11
N ALA A 338 7.47 -8.25 3.95
CA ALA A 338 6.38 -7.84 3.09
C ALA A 338 6.71 -8.05 1.59
N GLY A 339 7.96 -7.82 1.18
CA GLY A 339 8.43 -8.13 -0.17
C GLY A 339 8.42 -9.64 -0.45
N ALA A 340 8.77 -10.48 0.53
CA ALA A 340 8.66 -11.93 0.39
C ALA A 340 7.18 -12.37 0.28
N PHE A 341 6.26 -11.72 1.00
CA PHE A 341 4.81 -11.95 0.85
C PHE A 341 4.29 -11.54 -0.53
N TYR A 342 4.76 -10.43 -1.10
CA TYR A 342 4.40 -10.00 -2.46
C TYR A 342 4.94 -10.94 -3.55
N ALA A 343 6.18 -11.43 -3.41
CA ALA A 343 6.77 -12.40 -4.33
C ALA A 343 6.06 -13.77 -4.25
N LEU A 344 5.86 -14.29 -3.02
CA LEU A 344 5.06 -15.49 -2.75
C LEU A 344 3.66 -15.38 -3.36
N SER A 345 2.99 -14.24 -3.19
CA SER A 345 1.65 -14.01 -3.73
C SER A 345 1.62 -14.00 -5.25
N THR A 346 2.56 -13.29 -5.90
CA THR A 346 2.65 -13.19 -7.37
C THR A 346 2.93 -14.54 -8.00
N LEU A 347 3.87 -15.31 -7.44
CA LEU A 347 4.37 -16.56 -8.01
C LEU A 347 3.60 -17.81 -7.54
N LEU A 348 2.52 -17.65 -6.75
CA LEU A 348 1.81 -18.76 -6.11
C LEU A 348 1.21 -19.76 -7.09
N ASN A 349 0.47 -19.28 -8.11
CA ASN A 349 -0.09 -20.12 -9.17
C ASN A 349 1.01 -20.99 -9.80
N ARG A 350 2.11 -20.35 -10.17
CA ARG A 350 3.25 -20.97 -10.83
C ARG A 350 3.88 -22.08 -9.98
N MET A 351 4.08 -21.84 -8.68
CA MET A 351 4.62 -22.84 -7.76
C MET A 351 3.68 -24.04 -7.56
N VAL A 352 2.38 -23.80 -7.41
CA VAL A 352 1.40 -24.88 -7.21
C VAL A 352 1.23 -25.70 -8.50
N ILE A 353 1.05 -25.07 -9.66
CA ILE A 353 0.83 -25.76 -10.95
C ILE A 353 2.04 -26.62 -11.37
N MET A 354 3.26 -26.23 -10.99
CA MET A 354 4.46 -27.05 -11.20
C MET A 354 4.42 -28.42 -10.48
N HIS A 355 3.68 -28.53 -9.37
CA HIS A 355 3.55 -29.75 -8.56
C HIS A 355 2.18 -30.43 -8.76
N PHE A 356 1.17 -29.63 -9.11
CA PHE A 356 -0.21 -30.03 -9.25
C PHE A 356 -0.81 -29.47 -10.57
N PRO A 357 -0.47 -30.05 -11.73
CA PRO A 357 -1.01 -29.61 -13.02
C PRO A 357 -2.55 -29.66 -13.06
N GLY A 358 -3.18 -28.65 -13.65
CA GLY A 358 -4.65 -28.57 -13.77
C GLY A 358 -5.38 -28.30 -12.44
N GLN A 359 -4.70 -27.75 -11.43
CA GLN A 359 -5.26 -27.43 -10.11
C GLN A 359 -5.35 -25.91 -9.85
N GLU A 360 -5.58 -25.10 -10.89
CA GLU A 360 -5.63 -23.62 -10.82
C GLU A 360 -6.61 -23.13 -9.76
N VAL A 361 -7.81 -23.74 -9.68
CA VAL A 361 -8.82 -23.42 -8.67
C VAL A 361 -8.31 -23.70 -7.25
N ASN A 362 -7.51 -24.75 -7.06
CA ASN A 362 -6.93 -25.08 -5.76
C ASN A 362 -5.69 -24.23 -5.44
N ALA A 363 -4.90 -23.81 -6.44
CA ALA A 363 -3.86 -22.79 -6.27
C ALA A 363 -4.46 -21.45 -5.79
N GLY A 364 -5.56 -21.02 -6.40
CA GLY A 364 -6.35 -19.86 -5.94
C GLY A 364 -6.89 -20.03 -4.52
N ARG A 365 -7.43 -21.21 -4.17
CA ARG A 365 -7.88 -21.49 -2.80
C ARG A 365 -6.73 -21.52 -1.78
N ILE A 366 -5.53 -21.93 -2.17
CA ILE A 366 -4.33 -21.82 -1.31
C ILE A 366 -4.01 -20.34 -1.05
N GLY A 367 -4.04 -19.48 -2.07
CA GLY A 367 -3.84 -18.03 -1.92
C GLY A 367 -4.89 -17.36 -1.04
N LEU A 368 -6.17 -17.71 -1.25
CA LEU A 368 -7.28 -17.33 -0.37
C LEU A 368 -7.01 -17.74 1.09
N THR A 369 -6.48 -18.95 1.31
CA THR A 369 -6.18 -19.49 2.65
C THR A 369 -5.03 -18.73 3.32
N ILE A 370 -3.95 -18.43 2.59
CA ILE A 370 -2.84 -17.57 3.06
C ILE A 370 -3.39 -16.23 3.56
N VAL A 371 -4.18 -15.54 2.73
CA VAL A 371 -4.66 -14.19 3.04
C VAL A 371 -5.69 -14.18 4.17
N ILE A 372 -6.66 -15.10 4.19
CA ILE A 372 -7.66 -15.16 5.26
C ILE A 372 -7.03 -15.53 6.61
N ALA A 373 -6.16 -16.55 6.66
CA ALA A 373 -5.43 -16.88 7.88
C ALA A 373 -4.55 -15.70 8.33
N GLY A 374 -3.96 -14.99 7.36
CA GLY A 374 -3.23 -13.76 7.57
C GLY A 374 -4.03 -12.61 8.19
N MET A 375 -5.30 -12.44 7.81
CA MET A 375 -6.19 -11.44 8.42
C MET A 375 -6.49 -11.78 9.89
N PHE A 376 -6.68 -13.06 10.23
CA PHE A 376 -6.81 -13.50 11.62
C PHE A 376 -5.51 -13.30 12.42
N GLY A 377 -4.35 -13.61 11.83
CA GLY A 377 -3.04 -13.37 12.44
C GLY A 377 -2.78 -11.90 12.72
N ALA A 378 -3.12 -11.02 11.78
CA ALA A 378 -3.07 -9.56 11.93
C ALA A 378 -3.97 -9.06 13.08
N MET A 379 -5.21 -9.55 13.16
CA MET A 379 -6.13 -9.17 14.23
C MET A 379 -5.65 -9.66 15.62
N ILE A 380 -5.23 -10.91 15.73
CA ILE A 380 -4.80 -11.51 17.00
C ILE A 380 -3.50 -10.88 17.50
N SER A 381 -2.54 -10.62 16.59
CA SER A 381 -1.26 -10.00 16.95
C SER A 381 -1.40 -8.53 17.37
N GLY A 382 -2.28 -7.75 16.74
CA GLY A 382 -2.65 -6.40 17.21
C GLY A 382 -3.30 -6.42 18.59
N ILE A 383 -4.32 -7.25 18.82
CA ILE A 383 -4.98 -7.38 20.14
C ILE A 383 -4.01 -7.87 21.24
N TRP A 384 -3.04 -8.70 20.88
CA TRP A 384 -1.96 -9.11 21.78
C TRP A 384 -1.01 -7.94 22.09
N LEU A 385 -0.67 -7.13 21.09
CA LEU A 385 0.25 -6.01 21.22
C LEU A 385 -0.33 -4.84 22.04
N ASP A 386 -1.60 -4.48 21.82
CA ASP A 386 -2.34 -3.49 22.64
C ASP A 386 -2.25 -3.80 24.15
N LYS A 387 -2.34 -5.09 24.50
CA LYS A 387 -2.34 -5.58 25.89
C LYS A 387 -0.92 -5.72 26.44
N SER A 388 -0.04 -6.39 25.72
CA SER A 388 1.30 -6.75 26.19
C SER A 388 2.31 -5.60 26.08
N LYS A 389 2.16 -4.73 25.07
CA LYS A 389 3.09 -3.66 24.71
C LYS A 389 4.53 -4.14 24.42
N THR A 390 4.69 -5.43 24.12
CA THR A 390 5.97 -6.10 23.85
C THR A 390 6.39 -6.00 22.37
N TYR A 391 6.36 -4.78 21.80
CA TYR A 391 6.55 -4.52 20.36
C TYR A 391 7.68 -5.33 19.72
N LYS A 392 8.90 -5.27 20.28
CA LYS A 392 10.06 -6.01 19.76
C LYS A 392 9.87 -7.53 19.81
N GLU A 393 9.46 -8.06 20.96
CA GLU A 393 9.42 -9.50 21.23
C GLU A 393 8.33 -10.18 20.41
N THR A 394 7.14 -9.58 20.37
CA THR A 394 6.02 -10.04 19.51
C THR A 394 6.42 -10.01 18.04
N THR A 395 7.05 -8.90 17.58
CA THR A 395 7.52 -8.78 16.18
C THR A 395 8.58 -9.84 15.83
N LEU A 396 9.54 -10.09 16.71
CA LEU A 396 10.60 -11.08 16.51
C LEU A 396 10.06 -12.51 16.49
N VAL A 397 9.18 -12.87 17.43
CA VAL A 397 8.55 -14.21 17.49
C VAL A 397 7.72 -14.46 16.24
N VAL A 398 6.90 -13.49 15.80
CA VAL A 398 6.11 -13.62 14.57
C VAL A 398 7.02 -13.73 13.34
N TYR A 399 8.15 -13.02 13.26
CA TYR A 399 9.12 -13.18 12.17
C TYR A 399 9.71 -14.59 12.12
N ILE A 400 10.15 -15.12 13.26
CA ILE A 400 10.71 -16.48 13.35
C ILE A 400 9.65 -17.52 12.97
N MET A 401 8.39 -17.34 13.38
CA MET A 401 7.30 -18.23 12.98
C MET A 401 6.96 -18.13 11.48
N THR A 402 7.12 -16.95 10.86
CA THR A 402 7.03 -16.79 9.39
C THR A 402 8.15 -17.55 8.67
N LEU A 403 9.39 -17.47 9.17
CA LEU A 403 10.52 -18.24 8.62
C LEU A 403 10.27 -19.75 8.72
N VAL A 404 9.86 -20.24 9.89
CA VAL A 404 9.52 -21.66 10.11
C VAL A 404 8.35 -22.08 9.20
N GLY A 405 7.31 -21.26 9.09
CA GLY A 405 6.18 -21.49 8.19
C GLY A 405 6.62 -21.57 6.72
N MET A 406 7.55 -20.73 6.28
CA MET A 406 8.07 -20.73 4.91
C MET A 406 8.91 -21.99 4.64
N VAL A 407 9.78 -22.38 5.57
CA VAL A 407 10.58 -23.62 5.49
C VAL A 407 9.65 -24.84 5.42
N VAL A 408 8.65 -24.93 6.29
CA VAL A 408 7.68 -26.04 6.29
C VAL A 408 6.90 -26.07 4.98
N TYR A 409 6.32 -24.95 4.53
CA TYR A 409 5.62 -24.83 3.25
C TYR A 409 6.48 -25.25 2.05
N THR A 410 7.77 -24.89 2.06
CA THR A 410 8.74 -25.26 1.01
C THR A 410 8.86 -26.78 0.86
N PHE A 411 9.00 -27.50 1.96
CA PHE A 411 9.19 -28.95 1.93
C PHE A 411 7.87 -29.72 1.81
N THR A 412 6.72 -29.17 2.22
CA THR A 412 5.42 -29.83 2.07
C THR A 412 4.81 -29.70 0.68
N LEU A 413 5.17 -28.68 -0.12
CA LEU A 413 4.81 -28.59 -1.54
C LEU A 413 5.18 -29.87 -2.32
N ASN A 414 6.35 -30.44 -2.04
CA ASN A 414 6.88 -31.62 -2.72
C ASN A 414 6.24 -32.95 -2.28
N LEU A 415 5.39 -32.95 -1.24
CA LEU A 415 4.79 -34.17 -0.70
C LEU A 415 3.53 -34.64 -1.46
N ASN A 416 3.13 -33.95 -2.54
CA ASN A 416 1.95 -34.27 -3.37
C ASN A 416 0.61 -34.38 -2.62
N HIS A 417 0.54 -33.94 -1.36
CA HIS A 417 -0.65 -33.96 -0.53
C HIS A 417 -1.25 -32.56 -0.37
N LEU A 418 -2.16 -32.17 -1.28
CA LEU A 418 -2.79 -30.85 -1.32
C LEU A 418 -3.30 -30.33 0.04
N TRP A 419 -3.91 -31.18 0.87
CA TRP A 419 -4.44 -30.75 2.18
C TRP A 419 -3.32 -30.31 3.15
N ILE A 420 -2.13 -30.92 3.10
CA ILE A 420 -0.97 -30.47 3.89
C ILE A 420 -0.51 -29.09 3.39
N VAL A 421 -0.54 -28.86 2.07
CA VAL A 421 -0.24 -27.53 1.49
C VAL A 421 -1.22 -26.47 2.00
N PHE A 422 -2.53 -26.76 2.08
CA PHE A 422 -3.51 -25.86 2.69
C PHE A 422 -3.20 -25.50 4.14
N ILE A 423 -2.90 -26.49 4.99
CA ILE A 423 -2.59 -26.27 6.42
C ILE A 423 -1.32 -25.43 6.58
N THR A 424 -0.27 -25.78 5.84
CA THR A 424 1.04 -25.10 5.94
C THR A 424 1.02 -23.70 5.34
N ALA A 425 0.32 -23.49 4.21
CA ALA A 425 0.10 -22.16 3.63
C ALA A 425 -0.77 -21.26 4.53
N GLY A 426 -1.80 -21.81 5.19
CA GLY A 426 -2.56 -21.08 6.20
C GLY A 426 -1.72 -20.67 7.40
N SER A 427 -0.86 -21.58 7.91
CA SER A 427 0.06 -21.28 9.01
C SER A 427 1.09 -20.21 8.63
N LEU A 428 1.70 -20.32 7.44
CA LEU A 428 2.59 -19.30 6.88
C LEU A 428 1.89 -17.94 6.77
N GLY A 429 0.71 -17.91 6.13
CA GLY A 429 -0.07 -16.69 5.93
C GLY A 429 -0.42 -15.97 7.23
N PHE A 430 -0.81 -16.73 8.26
CA PHE A 430 -1.12 -16.22 9.61
C PHE A 430 0.02 -15.38 10.19
N PHE A 431 1.25 -15.91 10.22
CA PHE A 431 2.41 -15.18 10.75
C PHE A 431 2.92 -14.11 9.77
N MET A 432 2.98 -14.42 8.48
CA MET A 432 3.56 -13.54 7.46
C MET A 432 2.74 -12.25 7.26
N THR A 433 1.42 -12.37 7.17
CA THR A 433 0.53 -11.20 7.12
C THR A 433 0.37 -10.57 8.50
N GLY A 434 0.39 -11.38 9.57
CA GLY A 434 0.32 -10.90 10.95
C GLY A 434 1.47 -9.98 11.35
N TYR A 435 2.63 -10.13 10.72
CA TYR A 435 3.77 -9.23 10.86
C TYR A 435 3.49 -7.79 10.37
N LEU A 436 2.63 -7.60 9.37
CA LEU A 436 2.42 -6.29 8.72
C LEU A 436 1.91 -5.19 9.67
N PRO A 437 0.81 -5.36 10.45
CA PRO A 437 0.36 -4.34 11.40
C PRO A 437 1.37 -4.10 12.53
N LEU A 438 2.04 -5.15 13.02
CA LEU A 438 3.10 -5.04 14.04
C LEU A 438 4.22 -4.11 13.57
N GLY A 439 4.61 -4.22 12.29
CA GLY A 439 5.57 -3.33 11.65
C GLY A 439 5.14 -1.87 11.68
N PHE A 440 3.90 -1.55 11.32
CA PHE A 440 3.40 -0.16 11.36
C PHE A 440 3.32 0.39 12.78
N GLU A 441 2.82 -0.38 13.75
CA GLU A 441 2.74 0.09 15.15
C GLU A 441 4.13 0.32 15.77
N PHE A 442 5.06 -0.62 15.55
CA PHE A 442 6.43 -0.49 16.04
C PHE A 442 7.17 0.67 15.35
N ALA A 443 6.87 0.93 14.08
CA ALA A 443 7.37 2.10 13.37
C ALA A 443 6.88 3.39 14.01
N VAL A 444 5.57 3.56 14.26
CA VAL A 444 5.01 4.74 14.95
C VAL A 444 5.65 4.96 16.32
N GLU A 445 5.85 3.89 17.10
CA GLU A 445 6.47 3.97 18.42
C GLU A 445 7.95 4.39 18.38
N LEU A 446 8.72 3.93 17.37
CA LEU A 446 10.12 4.33 17.15
C LEU A 446 10.28 5.73 16.54
N THR A 447 9.28 6.21 15.79
CA THR A 447 9.39 7.47 15.02
C THR A 447 8.73 8.69 15.67
N TYR A 448 7.97 8.51 16.74
CA TYR A 448 7.34 9.62 17.47
C TYR A 448 8.35 10.75 17.81
N PRO A 449 8.02 12.04 17.55
CA PRO A 449 6.71 12.59 17.17
C PRO A 449 6.48 12.78 15.65
N GLU A 450 7.21 12.08 14.78
CA GLU A 450 7.02 12.18 13.31
C GLU A 450 5.64 11.66 12.86
N SER A 451 5.17 12.16 11.72
CA SER A 451 3.89 11.78 11.12
C SER A 451 3.81 10.29 10.76
N GLU A 452 2.78 9.62 11.25
CA GLU A 452 2.50 8.19 11.00
C GLU A 452 2.45 7.86 9.50
N GLY A 453 1.98 8.80 8.66
CA GLY A 453 1.91 8.65 7.21
C GLY A 453 3.29 8.61 6.51
N VAL A 454 4.28 9.34 7.04
CA VAL A 454 5.66 9.29 6.52
C VAL A 454 6.31 7.96 6.91
N SER A 455 6.13 7.57 8.17
CA SER A 455 6.69 6.33 8.75
C SER A 455 6.15 5.08 8.04
N SER A 456 4.82 4.95 7.96
CA SER A 456 4.16 3.83 7.25
C SER A 456 4.38 3.87 5.73
N GLY A 457 4.42 5.05 5.11
CA GLY A 457 4.74 5.19 3.68
C GLY A 457 6.12 4.64 3.33
N LEU A 458 7.14 4.94 4.15
CA LEU A 458 8.50 4.45 3.91
C LEU A 458 8.64 2.94 4.14
N LEU A 459 7.95 2.38 5.13
CA LEU A 459 7.83 0.92 5.31
C LEU A 459 7.29 0.25 4.04
N ASN A 460 6.21 0.80 3.46
CA ASN A 460 5.66 0.31 2.20
C ASN A 460 6.64 0.47 1.03
N VAL A 461 7.37 1.59 0.90
CA VAL A 461 8.41 1.73 -0.15
C VAL A 461 9.43 0.60 -0.08
N SER A 462 9.88 0.22 1.12
CA SER A 462 10.82 -0.91 1.26
C SER A 462 10.18 -2.25 0.87
N ALA A 463 8.92 -2.49 1.25
CA ALA A 463 8.17 -3.67 0.81
C ALA A 463 8.05 -3.78 -0.72
N GLN A 464 7.81 -2.67 -1.41
CA GLN A 464 7.76 -2.64 -2.87
C GLN A 464 9.14 -2.89 -3.51
N VAL A 465 10.21 -2.28 -2.97
CA VAL A 465 11.59 -2.49 -3.47
C VAL A 465 12.00 -3.96 -3.35
N PHE A 466 11.84 -4.56 -2.16
CA PHE A 466 12.16 -5.98 -1.96
C PHE A 466 11.19 -6.90 -2.71
N GLY A 467 9.91 -6.51 -2.85
CA GLY A 467 8.93 -7.23 -3.66
C GLY A 467 9.37 -7.40 -5.12
N ILE A 468 9.88 -6.34 -5.76
CA ILE A 468 10.43 -6.41 -7.12
C ILE A 468 11.65 -7.33 -7.15
N ILE A 469 12.64 -7.08 -6.27
CA ILE A 469 13.89 -7.85 -6.22
C ILE A 469 13.60 -9.34 -6.06
N PHE A 470 12.69 -9.71 -5.17
CA PHE A 470 12.33 -11.09 -4.90
C PHE A 470 11.44 -11.69 -5.99
N THR A 471 10.49 -10.97 -6.56
CA THR A 471 9.66 -11.49 -7.66
C THR A 471 10.52 -11.83 -8.88
N ILE A 472 11.47 -10.96 -9.25
CA ILE A 472 12.43 -11.23 -10.33
C ILE A 472 13.33 -12.42 -9.97
N SER A 473 13.99 -12.38 -8.81
CA SER A 473 14.99 -13.38 -8.43
C SER A 473 14.36 -14.76 -8.22
N GLN A 474 13.28 -14.85 -7.46
CA GLN A 474 12.54 -16.09 -7.22
C GLN A 474 11.92 -16.62 -8.52
N GLY A 475 11.36 -15.74 -9.36
CA GLY A 475 10.82 -16.13 -10.67
C GLY A 475 11.88 -16.81 -11.54
N GLN A 476 13.04 -16.18 -11.72
CA GLN A 476 14.17 -16.72 -12.48
C GLN A 476 14.76 -18.01 -11.87
N ILE A 477 14.74 -18.16 -10.54
CA ILE A 477 15.16 -19.40 -9.89
C ILE A 477 14.11 -20.52 -10.12
N ILE A 478 12.81 -20.20 -10.11
CA ILE A 478 11.73 -21.16 -10.42
C ILE A 478 11.77 -21.57 -11.90
N ASP A 479 12.08 -20.66 -12.83
CA ASP A 479 12.31 -20.96 -14.25
C ASP A 479 13.37 -22.06 -14.46
N ASN A 480 14.52 -21.94 -13.79
CA ASN A 480 15.71 -22.74 -14.10
C ASN A 480 15.95 -23.92 -13.14
N TYR A 481 15.45 -23.84 -11.89
CA TYR A 481 15.76 -24.78 -10.81
C TYR A 481 14.53 -25.23 -9.99
N GLY A 482 13.33 -24.74 -10.31
CA GLY A 482 12.07 -25.14 -9.68
C GLY A 482 11.73 -24.43 -8.35
N SER A 483 10.62 -24.85 -7.73
CA SER A 483 10.02 -24.21 -6.54
C SER A 483 10.96 -24.16 -5.33
N VAL A 484 11.63 -25.27 -5.01
CA VAL A 484 12.36 -25.42 -3.74
C VAL A 484 13.56 -24.46 -3.65
N PRO A 485 14.45 -24.34 -4.66
CA PRO A 485 15.50 -23.32 -4.64
C PRO A 485 14.96 -21.89 -4.57
N GLY A 486 13.85 -21.58 -5.26
CA GLY A 486 13.21 -20.26 -5.20
C GLY A 486 12.65 -19.92 -3.83
N ASN A 487 12.11 -20.91 -3.12
CA ASN A 487 11.60 -20.75 -1.76
C ASN A 487 12.73 -20.76 -0.71
N ILE A 488 13.81 -21.50 -0.92
CA ILE A 488 15.03 -21.42 -0.10
C ILE A 488 15.64 -20.01 -0.19
N PHE A 489 15.64 -19.39 -1.37
CA PHE A 489 16.03 -17.99 -1.54
C PHE A 489 15.21 -17.05 -0.63
N LEU A 490 13.87 -17.18 -0.59
CA LEU A 490 13.05 -16.42 0.36
C LEU A 490 13.39 -16.76 1.83
N CYS A 491 13.62 -18.04 2.17
CA CYS A 491 13.99 -18.44 3.53
C CYS A 491 15.31 -17.80 4.00
N VAL A 492 16.31 -17.66 3.12
CA VAL A 492 17.58 -16.96 3.45
C VAL A 492 17.33 -15.49 3.79
N PHE A 493 16.51 -14.79 3.00
CA PHE A 493 16.20 -13.38 3.26
C PHE A 493 15.27 -13.19 4.48
N LEU A 494 14.35 -14.11 4.76
CA LEU A 494 13.56 -14.12 5.99
C LEU A 494 14.40 -14.43 7.24
N ALA A 495 15.43 -15.27 7.12
CA ALA A 495 16.39 -15.53 8.20
C ALA A 495 17.27 -14.30 8.49
N LEU A 496 17.76 -13.62 7.44
CA LEU A 496 18.45 -12.34 7.55
C LEU A 496 17.54 -11.29 8.22
N GLY A 497 16.28 -11.18 7.80
CA GLY A 497 15.30 -10.27 8.40
C GLY A 497 15.01 -10.58 9.86
N SER A 498 14.91 -11.85 10.24
CA SER A 498 14.76 -12.30 11.63
C SER A 498 15.95 -11.90 12.49
N ALA A 499 17.18 -12.12 12.00
CA ALA A 499 18.41 -11.75 12.69
C ALA A 499 18.52 -10.21 12.86
N LEU A 500 18.26 -9.44 11.81
CA LEU A 500 18.24 -7.97 11.86
C LEU A 500 17.17 -7.44 12.84
N THR A 501 16.00 -8.08 12.93
CA THR A 501 14.93 -7.72 13.87
C THR A 501 15.39 -7.89 15.33
N ALA A 502 16.21 -8.89 15.63
CA ALA A 502 16.76 -9.11 16.96
C ALA A 502 17.70 -7.96 17.41
N PHE A 503 18.36 -7.25 16.49
CA PHE A 503 19.25 -6.11 16.80
C PHE A 503 18.50 -4.78 17.04
N ILE A 504 17.24 -4.65 16.61
CA ILE A 504 16.45 -3.42 16.84
C ILE A 504 16.28 -3.19 18.35
N LYS A 505 16.55 -1.98 18.84
CA LYS A 505 16.29 -1.60 20.24
C LYS A 505 14.87 -1.06 20.38
N SER A 506 14.13 -1.56 21.37
CA SER A 506 12.77 -1.13 21.71
C SER A 506 12.78 0.22 22.43
N ASP A 507 12.92 1.31 21.68
CA ASP A 507 12.90 2.67 22.19
C ASP A 507 11.45 3.20 22.20
N LEU A 508 10.72 2.98 23.31
CA LEU A 508 9.29 3.28 23.45
C LEU A 508 9.02 4.78 23.65
N ARG A 509 9.23 5.59 22.62
CA ARG A 509 9.22 7.07 22.70
C ARG A 509 7.86 7.66 22.99
N ARG A 510 6.82 7.17 22.31
CA ARG A 510 5.44 7.62 22.50
C ARG A 510 4.93 7.23 23.89
N GLN A 511 5.32 6.06 24.41
CA GLN A 511 4.99 5.68 25.79
C GLN A 511 5.73 6.49 26.87
N ARG A 512 6.96 6.96 26.61
CA ARG A 512 7.61 7.93 27.53
C ARG A 512 6.90 9.27 27.47
N ALA A 513 6.70 9.84 26.29
CA ALA A 513 5.97 11.10 26.11
C ALA A 513 4.57 11.10 26.78
N ASN A 514 3.84 9.99 26.73
CA ASN A 514 2.54 9.84 27.39
C ASN A 514 2.61 9.67 28.93
N LYS A 515 3.79 9.40 29.50
CA LYS A 515 4.05 9.41 30.96
C LYS A 515 4.63 10.74 31.44
N ASP A 516 5.41 11.40 30.59
CA ASP A 516 6.07 12.68 30.86
C ASP A 516 5.12 13.87 30.64
N ALA A 517 3.98 13.65 29.95
CA ALA A 517 2.88 14.60 29.88
C ALA A 517 2.22 14.76 31.26
N PRO A 518 2.16 15.98 31.83
CA PRO A 518 1.57 16.19 33.15
C PRO A 518 0.06 15.89 33.11
N GLU A 519 -0.41 15.06 34.03
CA GLU A 519 -1.84 14.85 34.22
C GLU A 519 -2.52 16.20 34.53
N THR A 520 -3.47 16.60 33.69
CA THR A 520 -4.38 17.71 34.02
C THR A 520 -5.37 17.24 35.08
N VAL A 521 -4.89 17.29 36.33
CA VAL A 521 -5.59 16.83 37.54
C VAL A 521 -6.98 17.45 37.63
N ASN A 522 -8.01 16.64 37.35
CA ASN A 522 -9.42 17.00 37.50
C ASN A 522 -9.85 16.98 38.99
N THR A 523 -9.21 17.80 39.82
CA THR A 523 -9.65 18.04 41.20
C THR A 523 -10.50 19.31 41.28
N GLN A 524 -11.69 19.23 40.68
CA GLN A 524 -12.86 19.99 41.15
C GLN A 524 -13.87 19.02 41.76
N THR A 525 -13.42 18.27 42.77
CA THR A 525 -14.30 17.48 43.63
C THR A 525 -15.14 18.43 44.48
N HIS A 526 -16.47 18.35 44.38
CA HIS A 526 -17.36 19.23 45.15
C HIS A 526 -17.20 19.00 46.66
N THR A 527 -16.79 20.04 47.39
CA THR A 527 -16.99 20.15 48.84
C THR A 527 -17.83 21.39 49.16
N HIS A 528 -19.13 21.31 48.87
CA HIS A 528 -20.12 22.14 49.55
C HIS A 528 -20.32 21.58 50.96
N THR A 529 -19.65 22.17 51.95
CA THR A 529 -19.98 21.99 53.38
C THR A 529 -20.13 23.35 54.01
N HIS A 530 -21.30 23.62 54.60
CA HIS A 530 -21.66 24.92 55.15
C HIS A 530 -20.75 25.34 56.30
N THR A 531 -20.39 26.62 56.34
CA THR A 531 -19.98 27.31 57.57
C THR A 531 -21.21 27.69 58.40
N PRO A 532 -21.36 27.20 59.65
CA PRO A 532 -22.14 27.88 60.66
C PRO A 532 -21.24 28.87 61.43
N SER A 533 -21.71 30.09 61.66
CA SER A 533 -21.07 31.02 62.60
C SER A 533 -21.45 30.65 64.04
N ASN A 534 -20.49 30.62 64.97
CA ASN A 534 -20.59 31.37 66.24
C ASN A 534 -19.39 31.22 67.19
N SER A 535 -19.34 32.19 68.12
CA SER A 535 -18.75 32.17 69.46
C SER A 535 -17.23 31.95 69.63
N LEU A 536 -16.64 32.93 70.30
CA LEU A 536 -15.35 32.88 71.00
C LEU A 536 -15.22 31.62 71.86
N GLN A 537 -14.01 31.07 71.94
CA GLN A 537 -13.47 30.75 73.27
C GLN A 537 -11.96 31.01 73.34
N ILE A 538 -11.53 31.51 74.50
CA ILE A 538 -10.15 31.91 74.80
C ILE A 538 -9.38 30.65 75.23
N ASN A 539 -8.16 30.47 74.71
CA ASN A 539 -7.25 29.44 75.21
C ASN A 539 -5.99 30.07 75.81
N THR A 540 -5.72 29.74 77.07
CA THR A 540 -4.76 30.45 77.93
C THR A 540 -3.72 29.48 78.50
N ILE A 541 -2.46 29.69 78.10
CA ILE A 541 -1.22 29.41 78.87
C ILE A 541 -1.01 27.96 79.39
N LEU A 542 0.04 27.27 78.91
CA LEU A 542 1.24 26.99 79.75
C LEU A 542 2.46 26.43 78.99
N HIS A 543 3.65 26.71 79.52
CA HIS A 543 4.95 26.15 79.13
C HIS A 543 5.27 24.83 79.86
N ARG A 544 5.88 23.88 79.15
CA ARG A 544 7.11 23.11 79.50
C ARG A 544 7.48 22.24 78.29
N LYS A 545 8.73 22.11 77.81
CA LYS A 545 10.05 21.93 78.47
C LYS A 545 10.12 20.64 79.31
N LYS A 546 10.24 19.49 78.64
CA LYS A 546 11.54 18.80 78.56
C LYS A 546 11.66 17.99 77.29
#